data_AF-A0A8T2CZM8-F1
#
_entry.id   AF-A0A8T2CZM8-F1
#
_cell.length_a   1.000
_cell.length_b   1.000
_cell.length_c   1.000
_cell.angle_alpha   90.00
_cell.angle_beta   90.00
_cell.angle_gamma   90.00
#
_symmetry.space_group_name_H-M   'P 1'
#
loop_
_entity.id
_entity.type
_entity.pdbx_description
1 polymer ?
#
loop_
_entity_poly.entity_id
_entity_poly.type
_entity_poly.pdbx_seq_one_letter_code
_entity_poly.pdbx_strand_id
1 'polypeptide(L)'
;MAQKLEAIGRGLQWDDSSDHDNVTKILVRGGREGIQYVKFDYVKSGQPQTGLIHGLSGRGGFTQTFEIDQKDEHLVSVEGYYDVTKGVIQALKFKTNKKTSEMIGYDDTGIKLSLEVKGKKIIGFHGYAETNLNSLGAYFTTTGPIGLNPQVGHIKLAYQGGGGGIPWDHGPNHNGVKRVSFIFDENEIRQWRVDYDDGGVIRQYEPINGYDMFEVKEYPTEYIISVECTYDDVIPRSGRRMIRSIMFKTSKGRVSPIFGYPAARKFVLENNGGALIGFHGRVGAGIDALGAYFSSFIPSPPPPSPEKLQPEGGEAVGDPWDDGIFNGVREIHLEDGEGIALKFVYDKDVQVTELKVHGEPSGIGFNEFKLDYPSEYITTVEGFWDKTSGNERGVITRLRFTTNKQTFRPVGLESTTSFSLGKEGYKIVGFHGNSSTDKLHQLGVYVVPITRE
;
A
#
# COMPACT_ATOMS: atom_id res chain seq x y z
N MET A 1 10.69 -4.22 3.24
CA MET A 1 11.02 -3.96 1.81
C MET A 1 10.59 -2.55 1.44
N ALA A 2 11.33 -1.84 0.59
CA ALA A 2 10.93 -0.50 0.14
C ALA A 2 9.66 -0.59 -0.74
N GLN A 3 8.68 0.28 -0.49
CA GLN A 3 7.50 0.36 -1.34
C GLN A 3 7.86 1.15 -2.59
N LYS A 4 7.65 0.57 -3.76
CA LYS A 4 7.85 1.22 -5.05
C LYS A 4 6.54 1.86 -5.51
N LEU A 5 6.58 3.16 -5.84
CA LEU A 5 5.52 3.83 -6.58
C LEU A 5 6.01 4.02 -8.00
N GLU A 6 5.26 3.47 -8.97
CA GLU A 6 5.69 3.40 -10.36
C GLU A 6 5.69 4.76 -11.05
N ALA A 7 6.66 4.96 -11.94
CA ALA A 7 6.71 6.13 -12.81
C ALA A 7 5.75 5.90 -13.98
N ILE A 8 4.95 6.91 -14.33
CA ILE A 8 4.08 6.87 -15.50
C ILE A 8 4.76 7.67 -16.62
N GLY A 9 5.22 7.01 -17.67
CA GLY A 9 5.94 7.66 -18.77
C GLY A 9 6.49 6.71 -19.84
N ARG A 10 7.23 7.28 -20.79
CA ARG A 10 7.92 6.59 -21.89
C ARG A 10 9.32 7.20 -22.05
N GLY A 11 10.28 6.45 -22.58
CA GLY A 11 11.66 6.92 -22.83
C GLY A 11 12.71 5.88 -22.41
N LEU A 12 13.96 6.31 -22.21
CA LEU A 12 15.01 5.46 -21.64
C LEU A 12 14.83 5.34 -20.13
N GLN A 13 14.67 4.11 -19.65
CA GLN A 13 14.46 3.82 -18.24
C GLN A 13 15.75 4.02 -17.43
N TRP A 14 15.61 4.55 -16.23
CA TRP A 14 16.67 4.65 -15.23
C TRP A 14 16.13 4.29 -13.84
N ASP A 15 17.00 3.79 -12.97
CA ASP A 15 16.67 3.37 -11.61
C ASP A 15 17.89 3.53 -10.71
N ASP A 16 17.77 4.37 -9.68
CA ASP A 16 18.85 4.60 -8.71
C ASP A 16 18.92 3.54 -7.62
N SER A 17 18.04 2.52 -7.62
CA SER A 17 17.86 1.50 -6.58
C SER A 17 17.08 1.97 -5.35
N SER A 18 16.61 0.98 -4.59
CA SER A 18 15.79 1.11 -3.40
C SER A 18 16.55 0.83 -2.08
N ASP A 19 17.87 0.67 -2.16
CA ASP A 19 18.73 0.24 -1.05
C ASP A 19 19.51 1.38 -0.38
N HIS A 20 19.06 2.62 -0.57
CA HIS A 20 19.58 3.80 0.09
C HIS A 20 18.90 4.07 1.44
N ASP A 21 19.59 4.75 2.34
CA ASP A 21 19.10 5.16 3.65
C ASP A 21 18.30 6.46 3.59
N ASN A 22 18.73 7.44 2.78
CA ASN A 22 18.11 8.77 2.67
C ASN A 22 18.55 9.52 1.40
N VAL A 23 17.76 10.52 1.01
CA VAL A 23 18.13 11.52 -0.02
C VAL A 23 18.77 12.72 0.68
N THR A 24 19.87 13.24 0.14
CA THR A 24 20.66 14.32 0.74
C THR A 24 20.62 15.61 -0.06
N LYS A 25 20.61 15.49 -1.38
CA LYS A 25 20.67 16.61 -2.30
C LYS A 25 19.91 16.27 -3.55
N ILE A 26 19.15 17.23 -4.03
CA ILE A 26 18.41 17.14 -5.27
C ILE A 26 18.84 18.30 -6.14
N LEU A 27 19.28 17.99 -7.35
CA LEU A 27 19.63 18.97 -8.36
C LEU A 27 18.63 18.86 -9.50
N VAL A 28 17.97 19.97 -9.82
CA VAL A 28 16.98 20.04 -10.89
C VAL A 28 17.44 21.07 -11.91
N ARG A 29 17.45 20.68 -13.19
CA ARG A 29 17.77 21.56 -14.32
C ARG A 29 16.52 21.81 -15.14
N GLY A 30 16.07 23.06 -15.22
CA GLY A 30 15.03 23.50 -16.14
C GLY A 30 15.61 24.04 -17.45
N GLY A 31 14.97 23.72 -18.57
CA GLY A 31 15.26 24.25 -19.90
C GLY A 31 13.98 24.67 -20.64
N ARG A 32 14.09 25.08 -21.91
CA ARG A 32 12.97 25.68 -22.65
C ARG A 32 11.71 24.81 -22.79
N GLU A 33 11.86 23.49 -22.67
CA GLU A 33 10.77 22.52 -22.90
C GLU A 33 10.27 21.85 -21.60
N GLY A 34 10.83 22.24 -20.45
CA GLY A 34 10.52 21.65 -19.14
C GLY A 34 11.79 21.31 -18.34
N ILE A 35 11.69 20.32 -17.46
CA ILE A 35 12.82 19.80 -16.69
C ILE A 35 13.69 18.94 -17.59
N GLN A 36 14.92 19.39 -17.79
CA GLN A 36 15.92 18.71 -18.62
C GLN A 36 16.51 17.49 -17.92
N TYR A 37 16.93 17.65 -16.66
CA TYR A 37 17.45 16.55 -15.88
C TYR A 37 17.22 16.73 -14.38
N VAL A 38 17.27 15.60 -13.69
CA VAL A 38 17.37 15.51 -12.23
C VAL A 38 18.60 14.70 -11.83
N LYS A 39 19.14 15.00 -10.65
CA LYS A 39 20.18 14.22 -10.00
C LYS A 39 19.90 14.19 -8.50
N PHE A 40 20.06 13.03 -7.90
CA PHE A 40 19.85 12.81 -6.48
C PHE A 40 21.14 12.28 -5.85
N ASP A 41 21.63 12.92 -4.79
CA ASP A 41 22.69 12.34 -3.96
C ASP A 41 22.06 11.67 -2.73
N TYR A 42 22.59 10.52 -2.34
CA TYR A 42 22.01 9.64 -1.34
C TYR A 42 22.98 9.37 -0.18
N VAL A 43 22.46 8.75 0.88
CA VAL A 43 23.26 7.99 1.86
C VAL A 43 22.96 6.52 1.64
N LYS A 44 23.98 5.66 1.62
CA LYS A 44 23.86 4.21 1.55
C LYS A 44 24.75 3.55 2.58
N SER A 45 24.17 2.75 3.46
CA SER A 45 24.90 2.13 4.58
C SER A 45 25.70 3.17 5.40
N GLY A 46 25.12 4.35 5.61
CA GLY A 46 25.74 5.48 6.31
C GLY A 46 26.81 6.26 5.52
N GLN A 47 27.09 5.90 4.27
CA GLN A 47 28.09 6.56 3.42
C GLN A 47 27.43 7.47 2.37
N PRO A 48 27.94 8.69 2.12
CA PRO A 48 27.45 9.55 1.04
C PRO A 48 27.69 8.91 -0.33
N GLN A 49 26.69 8.97 -1.20
CA GLN A 49 26.75 8.47 -2.57
C GLN A 49 26.27 9.55 -3.53
N THR A 50 27.12 9.92 -4.48
CA THR A 50 26.75 10.85 -5.55
C THR A 50 25.96 10.10 -6.62
N GLY A 51 24.74 10.56 -6.94
CA GLY A 51 23.93 9.92 -7.97
C GLY A 51 24.29 10.34 -9.38
N LEU A 52 23.62 9.71 -10.35
CA LEU A 52 23.77 10.01 -11.77
C LEU A 52 22.79 11.11 -12.21
N ILE A 53 23.10 11.72 -13.35
CA ILE A 53 22.20 12.67 -14.01
C ILE A 53 21.24 11.89 -14.89
N HIS A 54 19.94 12.14 -14.73
CA HIS A 54 18.87 11.51 -15.51
C HIS A 54 18.23 12.54 -16.44
N GLY A 55 18.58 12.46 -17.73
CA GLY A 55 18.26 13.45 -18.77
C GLY A 55 19.53 14.09 -19.36
N LEU A 56 19.39 15.09 -20.22
CA LEU A 56 20.51 15.76 -20.88
C LEU A 56 20.50 17.27 -20.66
N SER A 57 21.69 17.87 -20.54
CA SER A 57 21.82 19.33 -20.43
C SER A 57 21.88 20.00 -21.80
N GLY A 58 20.93 20.88 -22.11
CA GLY A 58 20.96 21.75 -23.30
C GLY A 58 21.62 23.12 -23.05
N ARG A 59 21.67 23.98 -24.09
CA ARG A 59 22.12 25.39 -23.93
C ARG A 59 21.01 26.25 -23.30
N GLY A 60 21.35 26.97 -22.22
CA GLY A 60 20.43 27.87 -21.52
C GLY A 60 19.47 27.16 -20.55
N GLY A 61 18.80 27.91 -19.67
CA GLY A 61 17.94 27.40 -18.60
C GLY A 61 18.48 27.69 -17.19
N PHE A 62 17.81 27.19 -16.15
CA PHE A 62 18.17 27.41 -14.74
C PHE A 62 18.48 26.09 -14.01
N THR A 63 19.29 26.17 -12.96
CA THR A 63 19.60 25.03 -12.09
C THR A 63 19.25 25.40 -10.67
N GLN A 64 18.53 24.54 -9.98
CA GLN A 64 18.16 24.74 -8.59
C GLN A 64 18.54 23.50 -7.78
N THR A 65 19.08 23.76 -6.60
CA THR A 65 19.52 22.72 -5.66
C THR A 65 18.64 22.76 -4.43
N PHE A 66 18.21 21.58 -3.98
CA PHE A 66 17.49 21.39 -2.74
C PHE A 66 18.27 20.45 -1.83
N GLU A 67 18.77 20.97 -0.71
CA GLU A 67 19.58 20.22 0.26
C GLU A 67 18.75 19.81 1.48
N ILE A 68 18.99 18.60 1.97
CA ILE A 68 18.26 17.96 3.06
C ILE A 68 19.23 17.65 4.21
N ASP A 69 18.96 18.18 5.40
CA ASP A 69 19.79 17.93 6.58
C ASP A 69 19.67 16.48 7.06
N GLN A 70 20.78 15.74 7.04
CA GLN A 70 20.79 14.32 7.40
C GLN A 70 20.58 14.03 8.88
N LYS A 71 20.63 15.04 9.76
CA LYS A 71 20.42 14.82 11.20
C LYS A 71 18.99 14.46 11.53
N ASP A 72 18.04 15.21 10.96
CA ASP A 72 16.63 15.12 11.31
C ASP A 72 15.67 15.57 10.20
N GLU A 73 16.16 15.69 8.98
CA GLU A 73 15.37 15.98 7.79
C GLU A 73 15.41 14.80 6.81
N HIS A 74 14.26 14.50 6.23
CA HIS A 74 14.12 13.49 5.19
C HIS A 74 13.01 13.88 4.23
N LEU A 75 13.17 13.46 2.97
CA LEU A 75 12.19 13.72 1.93
C LEU A 75 10.93 12.87 2.17
N VAL A 76 9.76 13.49 2.17
CA VAL A 76 8.47 12.80 2.41
C VAL A 76 7.60 12.75 1.16
N SER A 77 7.66 13.78 0.32
CA SER A 77 6.96 13.76 -0.96
C SER A 77 7.59 14.60 -2.05
N VAL A 78 7.26 14.24 -3.29
CA VAL A 78 7.54 15.02 -4.49
C VAL A 78 6.24 15.25 -5.21
N GLU A 79 5.94 16.52 -5.44
CA GLU A 79 4.88 16.95 -6.34
C GLU A 79 5.52 17.35 -7.67
N GLY A 80 4.87 17.05 -8.78
CA GLY A 80 5.33 17.49 -10.09
C GLY A 80 4.19 17.71 -11.06
N TYR A 81 4.51 18.32 -12.19
CA TYR A 81 3.55 18.62 -13.25
C TYR A 81 4.09 18.14 -14.58
N TYR A 82 3.30 17.37 -15.31
CA TYR A 82 3.67 16.73 -16.55
C TYR A 82 2.84 17.26 -17.72
N ASP A 83 3.52 17.68 -18.79
CA ASP A 83 2.87 18.09 -20.03
C ASP A 83 2.70 16.86 -20.93
N VAL A 84 1.45 16.42 -21.12
CA VAL A 84 1.11 15.26 -21.95
C VAL A 84 1.45 15.48 -23.42
N THR A 85 1.34 16.72 -23.91
CA THR A 85 1.59 17.04 -25.32
C THR A 85 3.07 16.98 -25.64
N LYS A 86 3.92 17.44 -24.72
CA LYS A 86 5.39 17.41 -24.87
C LYS A 86 6.02 16.11 -24.38
N GLY A 87 5.35 15.39 -23.50
CA GLY A 87 5.88 14.19 -22.86
C GLY A 87 6.96 14.47 -21.82
N VAL A 88 6.92 15.64 -21.15
CA VAL A 88 8.01 16.15 -20.31
C VAL A 88 7.48 16.71 -18.98
N ILE A 89 8.17 16.40 -17.88
CA ILE A 89 7.93 17.04 -16.58
C ILE A 89 8.27 18.52 -16.67
N GLN A 90 7.32 19.40 -16.38
CA GLN A 90 7.46 20.86 -16.45
C GLN A 90 7.92 21.49 -15.13
N ALA A 91 7.50 20.91 -14.01
CA ALA A 91 7.83 21.44 -12.69
C ALA A 91 7.87 20.34 -11.62
N LEU A 92 8.67 20.58 -10.57
CA LEU A 92 8.83 19.71 -9.41
C LEU A 92 8.87 20.53 -8.12
N LYS A 93 8.24 20.03 -7.06
CA LYS A 93 8.24 20.59 -5.71
C LYS A 93 8.55 19.49 -4.71
N PHE A 94 9.52 19.73 -3.85
CA PHE A 94 10.02 18.75 -2.89
C PHE A 94 9.56 19.13 -1.49
N LYS A 95 8.99 18.17 -0.76
CA LYS A 95 8.57 18.34 0.63
C LYS A 95 9.35 17.39 1.51
N THR A 96 9.93 17.92 2.58
CA THR A 96 10.53 17.16 3.67
C THR A 96 9.60 17.20 4.88
N ASN A 97 9.94 16.44 5.92
CA ASN A 97 9.29 16.54 7.22
C ASN A 97 9.47 17.92 7.91
N LYS A 98 10.28 18.82 7.35
CA LYS A 98 10.57 20.14 7.95
C LYS A 98 10.24 21.33 7.07
N LYS A 99 10.45 21.21 5.76
CA LYS A 99 10.31 22.33 4.82
C LYS A 99 9.77 21.84 3.48
N THR A 100 9.40 22.80 2.66
CA THR A 100 8.99 22.55 1.28
C THR A 100 9.76 23.49 0.39
N SER A 101 10.25 23.00 -0.75
CA SER A 101 10.87 23.85 -1.76
C SER A 101 9.82 24.74 -2.42
N GLU A 102 10.28 25.83 -3.05
CA GLU A 102 9.50 26.48 -4.10
C GLU A 102 9.25 25.51 -5.26
N MET A 103 8.27 25.84 -6.10
CA MET A 103 8.05 25.11 -7.35
C MET A 103 9.23 25.34 -8.29
N ILE A 104 9.92 24.27 -8.68
CA ILE A 104 11.08 24.30 -9.56
C ILE A 104 10.62 23.93 -10.96
N GLY A 105 10.45 24.91 -11.85
CA GLY A 105 9.88 24.68 -13.17
C GLY A 105 9.29 25.93 -13.80
N TYR A 106 8.50 25.74 -14.85
CA TYR A 106 7.84 26.83 -15.58
C TYR A 106 6.33 26.84 -15.40
N ASP A 107 5.71 25.67 -15.32
CA ASP A 107 4.27 25.51 -15.49
C ASP A 107 3.72 24.43 -14.55
N ASP A 108 2.65 24.76 -13.84
CA ASP A 108 1.87 23.90 -12.94
C ASP A 108 0.46 23.61 -13.49
N THR A 109 0.23 23.83 -14.79
CA THR A 109 -1.06 23.59 -15.46
C THR A 109 -1.17 22.20 -16.12
N GLY A 110 -0.11 21.39 -16.08
CA GLY A 110 -0.08 20.02 -16.61
C GLY A 110 -0.74 18.97 -15.69
N ILE A 111 -0.65 17.69 -16.06
CA ILE A 111 -1.07 16.59 -15.19
C ILE A 111 -0.19 16.58 -13.94
N LYS A 112 -0.81 16.77 -12.78
CA LYS A 112 -0.12 16.70 -11.50
C LYS A 112 0.24 15.24 -11.17
N LEU A 113 1.50 15.01 -10.85
CA LEU A 113 2.01 13.77 -10.25
C LEU A 113 2.35 14.03 -8.78
N SER A 114 2.04 13.05 -7.93
CA SER A 114 2.37 13.10 -6.51
C SER A 114 3.00 11.78 -6.09
N LEU A 115 4.21 11.87 -5.55
CA LEU A 115 4.94 10.77 -4.97
C LEU A 115 4.90 10.96 -3.45
N GLU A 116 3.88 10.41 -2.79
CA GLU A 116 3.73 10.47 -1.34
C GLU A 116 3.16 9.16 -0.80
N VAL A 117 3.71 8.68 0.31
CA VAL A 117 3.11 7.59 1.08
C VAL A 117 3.08 7.99 2.54
N LYS A 118 1.88 8.04 3.11
CA LYS A 118 1.66 8.47 4.50
C LYS A 118 2.53 7.65 5.48
N GLY A 119 3.29 8.35 6.32
CA GLY A 119 4.17 7.74 7.32
C GLY A 119 5.47 7.14 6.76
N LYS A 120 5.83 7.47 5.52
CA LYS A 120 7.06 7.01 4.88
C LYS A 120 7.90 8.18 4.36
N LYS A 121 9.20 7.94 4.24
CA LYS A 121 10.16 8.80 3.57
C LYS A 121 10.57 8.20 2.23
N ILE A 122 10.98 9.06 1.31
CA ILE A 122 11.56 8.66 0.03
C ILE A 122 13.05 8.37 0.23
N ILE A 123 13.50 7.24 -0.30
CA ILE A 123 14.89 6.80 -0.23
C ILE A 123 15.54 6.60 -1.60
N GLY A 124 14.76 6.49 -2.68
CA GLY A 124 15.30 6.28 -4.01
C GLY A 124 14.33 6.75 -5.08
N PHE A 125 14.83 6.89 -6.30
CA PHE A 125 14.06 7.31 -7.45
C PHE A 125 14.31 6.39 -8.65
N HIS A 126 13.31 6.32 -9.52
CA HIS A 126 13.40 5.66 -10.81
C HIS A 126 12.53 6.41 -11.81
N GLY A 127 12.65 6.15 -13.10
CA GLY A 127 11.81 6.81 -14.09
C GLY A 127 12.29 6.61 -15.52
N TYR A 128 11.87 7.55 -16.37
CA TYR A 128 12.24 7.60 -17.78
C TYR A 128 12.79 8.99 -18.11
N ALA A 129 13.92 9.06 -18.81
CA ALA A 129 14.53 10.30 -19.24
C ALA A 129 15.30 10.11 -20.56
N GLU A 130 15.13 11.02 -21.51
CA GLU A 130 15.92 11.09 -22.73
C GLU A 130 16.63 12.45 -22.82
N THR A 131 16.17 13.33 -23.71
CA THR A 131 16.62 14.72 -23.78
C THR A 131 16.13 15.55 -22.60
N ASN A 132 14.96 15.23 -22.07
CA ASN A 132 14.34 15.84 -20.91
C ASN A 132 13.89 14.73 -19.92
N LEU A 133 13.50 15.13 -18.71
CA LEU A 133 12.90 14.22 -17.74
C LEU A 133 11.44 13.93 -18.13
N ASN A 134 11.15 12.68 -18.51
CA ASN A 134 9.82 12.29 -18.98
C ASN A 134 8.91 11.84 -17.82
N SER A 135 9.47 11.21 -16.80
CA SER A 135 8.70 10.73 -15.64
C SER A 135 9.57 10.51 -14.42
N LEU A 136 8.92 10.41 -13.26
CA LEU A 136 9.57 10.20 -11.98
C LEU A 136 8.70 9.29 -11.11
N GLY A 137 9.31 8.26 -10.55
CA GLY A 137 8.77 7.35 -9.54
C GLY A 137 9.72 7.30 -8.34
N ALA A 138 9.26 6.72 -7.22
CA ALA A 138 10.00 6.76 -5.97
C ALA A 138 9.91 5.45 -5.17
N TYR A 139 10.95 5.23 -4.38
CA TYR A 139 11.04 4.17 -3.37
C TYR A 139 10.84 4.76 -1.97
N PHE A 140 9.97 4.13 -1.19
CA PHE A 140 9.56 4.60 0.13
C PHE A 140 9.93 3.61 1.24
N THR A 141 10.33 4.11 2.40
CA THR A 141 10.51 3.34 3.63
C THR A 141 9.90 4.05 4.84
N THR A 142 9.58 3.32 5.90
CA THR A 142 8.94 3.91 7.09
C THR A 142 9.86 4.88 7.82
N THR A 143 9.28 6.00 8.29
CA THR A 143 10.00 7.00 9.10
C THR A 143 10.04 6.52 10.56
N GLY A 144 11.16 5.93 10.98
CA GLY A 144 11.44 5.71 12.40
C GLY A 144 11.73 7.04 13.12
N PRO A 145 11.55 7.12 14.45
CA PRO A 145 11.87 8.32 15.22
C PRO A 145 13.35 8.64 15.07
N ILE A 146 13.61 9.90 14.73
CA ILE A 146 14.92 10.43 14.41
C ILE A 146 15.74 10.59 15.69
N GLY A 147 16.98 10.12 15.64
CA GLY A 147 18.01 10.43 16.62
C GLY A 147 18.22 9.31 17.63
N LEU A 148 18.99 8.29 17.22
CA LEU A 148 19.94 7.49 18.00
C LEU A 148 20.31 6.25 17.16
N ASN A 149 21.43 6.31 16.44
CA ASN A 149 22.11 5.20 15.75
C ASN A 149 21.30 4.45 14.64
N PRO A 150 21.91 4.07 13.49
CA PRO A 150 21.20 3.40 12.39
C PRO A 150 20.76 1.93 12.64
N GLN A 151 20.34 1.55 13.85
CA GLN A 151 20.05 0.15 14.21
C GLN A 151 18.70 -0.13 14.88
N VAL A 152 17.74 0.79 14.92
CA VAL A 152 16.45 0.51 15.59
C VAL A 152 15.25 0.86 14.71
N GLY A 153 14.90 -0.05 13.81
CA GLY A 153 13.50 -0.35 13.48
C GLY A 153 13.02 -1.67 14.10
N HIS A 154 13.97 -2.44 14.65
CA HIS A 154 13.78 -3.76 15.25
C HIS A 154 14.97 -4.05 16.16
N ILE A 155 14.79 -4.94 17.13
CA ILE A 155 15.83 -5.44 18.03
C ILE A 155 16.12 -6.89 17.64
N LYS A 156 17.40 -7.19 17.35
CA LYS A 156 17.89 -8.56 17.16
C LYS A 156 18.33 -9.13 18.50
N LEU A 157 17.57 -10.07 19.05
CA LEU A 157 17.98 -10.83 20.23
C LEU A 157 18.88 -11.99 19.79
N ALA A 158 20.08 -12.10 20.37
CA ALA A 158 21.02 -13.16 20.05
C ALA A 158 20.39 -14.55 20.25
N TYR A 159 20.75 -15.51 19.40
CA TYR A 159 20.24 -16.87 19.54
C TYR A 159 20.81 -17.54 20.79
N GLN A 160 19.98 -18.35 21.45
CA GLN A 160 20.35 -19.17 22.61
C GLN A 160 20.07 -20.65 22.32
N GLY A 161 20.82 -21.55 22.97
CA GLY A 161 20.75 -22.99 22.74
C GLY A 161 22.12 -23.62 22.51
N GLY A 162 22.20 -24.53 21.54
CA GLY A 162 23.42 -25.27 21.19
C GLY A 162 24.35 -24.56 20.20
N GLY A 163 25.64 -24.93 20.25
CA GLY A 163 26.66 -24.45 19.32
C GLY A 163 26.76 -25.24 18.01
N GLY A 164 25.96 -26.30 17.85
CA GLY A 164 25.93 -27.15 16.65
C GLY A 164 25.26 -26.49 15.44
N GLY A 165 25.15 -27.23 14.34
CA GLY A 165 24.42 -26.79 13.14
C GLY A 165 25.10 -25.68 12.33
N ILE A 166 24.47 -25.32 11.21
CA ILE A 166 24.82 -24.18 10.36
C ILE A 166 23.97 -22.95 10.73
N PRO A 167 24.54 -21.74 10.71
CA PRO A 167 23.78 -20.52 10.98
C PRO A 167 22.77 -20.24 9.86
N TRP A 168 21.63 -19.67 10.24
CA TRP A 168 20.59 -19.19 9.32
C TRP A 168 19.94 -17.93 9.89
N ASP A 169 19.39 -17.09 9.01
CA ASP A 169 18.80 -15.82 9.38
C ASP A 169 17.65 -15.48 8.41
N HIS A 170 16.43 -15.35 8.92
CA HIS A 170 15.27 -14.94 8.12
C HIS A 170 15.27 -13.43 7.83
N GLY A 171 16.08 -12.67 8.57
CA GLY A 171 16.13 -11.21 8.51
C GLY A 171 14.97 -10.52 9.22
N PRO A 172 15.07 -9.19 9.40
CA PRO A 172 14.08 -8.37 10.10
C PRO A 172 13.02 -7.73 9.17
N ASN A 173 12.88 -8.22 7.94
CA ASN A 173 12.17 -7.50 6.88
C ASN A 173 10.67 -7.79 6.79
N HIS A 174 10.13 -8.63 7.68
CA HIS A 174 8.72 -8.96 7.76
C HIS A 174 7.99 -8.03 8.75
N ASN A 175 6.66 -7.90 8.66
CA ASN A 175 5.92 -7.07 9.60
C ASN A 175 5.35 -7.87 10.79
N GLY A 176 5.27 -9.19 10.68
CA GLY A 176 4.86 -10.08 11.76
C GLY A 176 4.80 -11.55 11.38
N VAL A 177 4.83 -12.43 12.38
CA VAL A 177 4.64 -13.87 12.20
C VAL A 177 3.15 -14.22 12.28
N LYS A 178 2.60 -14.80 11.19
CA LYS A 178 1.18 -15.20 11.10
C LYS A 178 0.96 -16.61 11.63
N ARG A 179 1.83 -17.54 11.25
CA ARG A 179 1.71 -18.95 11.61
C ARG A 179 3.09 -19.60 11.76
N VAL A 180 3.22 -20.46 12.76
CA VAL A 180 4.39 -21.32 12.94
C VAL A 180 3.92 -22.77 13.01
N SER A 181 4.59 -23.64 12.26
CA SER A 181 4.29 -25.07 12.18
C SER A 181 5.52 -25.89 12.52
N PHE A 182 5.34 -27.04 13.18
CA PHE A 182 6.42 -27.87 13.71
C PHE A 182 6.23 -29.35 13.39
N ILE A 183 7.36 -30.04 13.26
CA ILE A 183 7.48 -31.49 13.38
C ILE A 183 8.55 -31.76 14.43
N PHE A 184 8.18 -32.49 15.47
CA PHE A 184 9.05 -32.83 16.58
C PHE A 184 8.86 -34.29 17.00
N ASP A 185 9.86 -34.86 17.64
CA ASP A 185 9.77 -36.16 18.32
C ASP A 185 10.15 -36.00 19.80
N GLU A 186 10.27 -37.11 20.52
CA GLU A 186 10.68 -37.14 21.93
C GLU A 186 12.09 -36.57 22.16
N ASN A 187 12.86 -36.29 21.11
CA ASN A 187 14.27 -35.92 21.15
C ASN A 187 14.54 -34.47 20.74
N GLU A 188 13.81 -33.93 19.76
CA GLU A 188 14.12 -32.63 19.18
C GLU A 188 12.95 -32.03 18.37
N ILE A 189 13.01 -30.72 18.13
CA ILE A 189 12.24 -30.09 17.05
C ILE A 189 13.01 -30.30 15.74
N ARG A 190 12.55 -31.23 14.92
CA ARG A 190 13.20 -31.63 13.67
C ARG A 190 13.03 -30.64 12.55
N GLN A 191 11.80 -30.15 12.39
CA GLN A 191 11.45 -29.25 11.31
C GLN A 191 10.47 -28.20 11.80
N TRP A 192 10.53 -27.05 11.13
CA TRP A 192 9.56 -26.00 11.33
C TRP A 192 9.33 -25.21 10.03
N ARG A 193 8.23 -24.47 10.03
CA ARG A 193 7.83 -23.55 8.98
C ARG A 193 7.30 -22.29 9.62
N VAL A 194 7.68 -21.14 9.07
CA VAL A 194 7.21 -19.82 9.50
C VAL A 194 6.54 -19.15 8.31
N ASP A 195 5.26 -18.81 8.47
CA ASP A 195 4.52 -17.99 7.53
C ASP A 195 4.43 -16.57 8.12
N TYR A 196 4.95 -15.60 7.37
CA TYR A 196 4.92 -14.18 7.69
C TYR A 196 3.69 -13.49 7.10
N ASP A 197 3.39 -12.30 7.59
CA ASP A 197 2.21 -11.52 7.18
C ASP A 197 2.32 -10.93 5.77
N ASP A 198 3.54 -10.62 5.32
CA ASP A 198 3.87 -10.03 4.01
C ASP A 198 3.79 -11.04 2.85
N GLY A 199 3.28 -12.24 3.10
CA GLY A 199 3.27 -13.35 2.15
C GLY A 199 4.57 -14.15 2.10
N GLY A 200 5.59 -13.76 2.88
CA GLY A 200 6.82 -14.51 3.05
C GLY A 200 6.55 -15.87 3.68
N VAL A 201 7.02 -16.95 3.04
CA VAL A 201 6.95 -18.32 3.56
C VAL A 201 8.36 -18.87 3.62
N ILE A 202 8.86 -19.13 4.82
CA ILE A 202 10.17 -19.76 5.00
C ILE A 202 9.98 -21.19 5.52
N ARG A 203 10.60 -22.13 4.82
CA ARG A 203 10.58 -23.56 5.14
C ARG A 203 12.00 -24.07 5.23
N GLN A 204 12.23 -24.98 6.17
CA GLN A 204 13.50 -25.68 6.27
C GLN A 204 13.54 -26.93 5.35
N TYR A 205 12.42 -27.65 5.17
CA TYR A 205 12.26 -28.84 4.30
C TYR A 205 10.81 -29.01 3.78
N GLU A 206 10.58 -29.83 2.75
CA GLU A 206 9.24 -30.19 2.26
C GLU A 206 8.52 -31.20 3.19
N PRO A 207 7.20 -31.09 3.42
CA PRO A 207 6.49 -31.97 4.35
C PRO A 207 6.27 -33.39 3.81
N ILE A 208 6.39 -34.40 4.68
CA ILE A 208 6.00 -35.78 4.37
C ILE A 208 4.64 -36.15 4.99
N ASN A 209 4.19 -35.52 6.10
CA ASN A 209 2.80 -35.41 6.60
C ASN A 209 2.74 -34.78 8.01
N GLY A 210 1.64 -34.09 8.35
CA GLY A 210 1.22 -33.67 9.70
C GLY A 210 2.09 -32.60 10.39
N TYR A 211 1.56 -31.39 10.56
CA TYR A 211 2.19 -30.34 11.38
C TYR A 211 1.34 -30.04 12.61
N ASP A 212 1.98 -29.97 13.78
CA ASP A 212 1.43 -29.18 14.88
C ASP A 212 1.67 -27.70 14.57
N MET A 213 0.68 -26.85 14.86
CA MET A 213 0.76 -25.44 14.45
C MET A 213 0.17 -24.47 15.46
N PHE A 214 0.74 -23.27 15.46
CA PHE A 214 0.20 -22.09 16.13
C PHE A 214 -0.13 -21.01 15.09
N GLU A 215 -1.33 -20.46 15.18
CA GLU A 215 -1.81 -19.38 14.32
C GLU A 215 -2.26 -18.16 15.14
N VAL A 216 -1.82 -16.99 14.69
CA VAL A 216 -2.29 -15.70 15.17
C VAL A 216 -3.66 -15.44 14.55
N LYS A 217 -4.70 -15.31 15.39
CA LYS A 217 -6.10 -15.32 14.93
C LYS A 217 -6.55 -13.97 14.42
N GLU A 218 -6.08 -12.89 15.04
CA GLU A 218 -6.62 -11.54 14.83
C GLU A 218 -5.55 -10.55 14.35
N TYR A 219 -4.72 -10.94 13.40
CA TYR A 219 -3.71 -10.06 12.81
C TYR A 219 -4.35 -8.88 12.05
N PRO A 220 -3.83 -7.63 12.15
CA PRO A 220 -2.64 -7.20 12.89
C PRO A 220 -2.89 -6.81 14.35
N THR A 221 -4.14 -6.86 14.83
CA THR A 221 -4.49 -6.46 16.21
C THR A 221 -3.99 -7.43 17.27
N GLU A 222 -3.61 -8.63 16.86
CA GLU A 222 -2.92 -9.63 17.65
C GLU A 222 -1.59 -9.99 16.98
N TYR A 223 -0.53 -10.15 17.77
CA TYR A 223 0.80 -10.52 17.31
C TYR A 223 1.56 -11.25 18.41
N ILE A 224 2.61 -12.00 18.04
CA ILE A 224 3.45 -12.73 19.01
C ILE A 224 4.40 -11.73 19.69
N ILE A 225 4.49 -11.76 21.02
CA ILE A 225 5.33 -10.86 21.83
C ILE A 225 6.44 -11.57 22.59
N SER A 226 6.36 -12.89 22.70
CA SER A 226 7.31 -13.69 23.48
C SER A 226 7.39 -15.11 22.93
N VAL A 227 8.61 -15.64 22.91
CA VAL A 227 8.93 -17.02 22.55
C VAL A 227 9.70 -17.64 23.70
N GLU A 228 9.15 -18.66 24.34
CA GLU A 228 9.83 -19.44 25.38
C GLU A 228 10.31 -20.76 24.78
N CYS A 229 11.59 -21.08 24.98
CA CYS A 229 12.21 -22.29 24.46
C CYS A 229 12.87 -23.08 25.59
N THR A 230 12.84 -24.41 25.50
CA THR A 230 13.62 -25.31 26.38
C THR A 230 14.71 -26.04 25.59
N TYR A 231 15.80 -26.44 26.26
CA TYR A 231 16.92 -27.18 25.68
C TYR A 231 17.67 -28.01 26.74
N ASP A 232 18.49 -28.97 26.29
CA ASP A 232 19.31 -29.84 27.15
C ASP A 232 20.82 -29.55 27.05
N ASP A 233 21.60 -30.05 28.01
CA ASP A 233 23.03 -29.80 28.10
C ASP A 233 23.91 -30.70 27.22
N VAL A 234 23.41 -31.86 26.78
CA VAL A 234 23.84 -32.71 25.65
C VAL A 234 22.91 -33.94 25.64
N ILE A 235 22.29 -34.28 24.50
CA ILE A 235 21.58 -35.57 24.37
C ILE A 235 22.63 -36.69 24.21
N PRO A 236 22.59 -37.78 25.02
CA PRO A 236 23.62 -38.83 25.02
C PRO A 236 23.89 -39.49 23.65
N ARG A 237 22.90 -39.52 22.76
CA ARG A 237 23.01 -40.13 21.42
C ARG A 237 23.58 -39.21 20.35
N SER A 238 23.41 -37.89 20.45
CA SER A 238 23.81 -36.94 19.40
C SER A 238 25.05 -36.12 19.77
N GLY A 239 25.41 -36.05 21.06
CA GLY A 239 26.51 -35.19 21.53
C GLY A 239 26.21 -33.69 21.38
N ARG A 240 24.95 -33.32 21.10
CA ARG A 240 24.54 -31.94 20.74
C ARG A 240 23.49 -31.42 21.70
N ARG A 241 23.48 -30.09 21.86
CA ARG A 241 22.42 -29.33 22.56
C ARG A 241 21.42 -28.84 21.52
N MET A 242 20.16 -29.16 21.70
CA MET A 242 19.10 -28.85 20.73
C MET A 242 17.89 -28.26 21.44
N ILE A 243 17.09 -27.48 20.70
CA ILE A 243 15.81 -26.97 21.17
C ILE A 243 14.83 -28.14 21.26
N ARG A 244 14.20 -28.23 22.43
CA ARG A 244 13.39 -29.36 22.90
C ARG A 244 11.91 -29.05 22.86
N SER A 245 11.56 -27.82 23.23
CA SER A 245 10.19 -27.33 23.12
C SER A 245 10.13 -25.83 22.88
N ILE A 246 9.02 -25.36 22.28
CA ILE A 246 8.73 -23.95 22.02
C ILE A 246 7.29 -23.62 22.46
N MET A 247 7.10 -22.44 23.01
CA MET A 247 5.81 -21.88 23.39
C MET A 247 5.75 -20.38 23.04
N PHE A 248 4.60 -19.90 22.57
CA PHE A 248 4.38 -18.51 22.18
C PHE A 248 3.37 -17.81 23.10
N LYS A 249 3.57 -16.51 23.31
CA LYS A 249 2.57 -15.62 23.92
C LYS A 249 2.24 -14.47 22.96
N THR A 250 0.98 -14.05 22.92
CA THR A 250 0.51 -12.96 22.05
C THR A 250 0.17 -11.69 22.82
N SER A 251 0.08 -10.56 22.11
CA SER A 251 -0.32 -9.25 22.65
C SER A 251 -1.71 -9.22 23.27
N LYS A 252 -2.60 -10.16 22.89
CA LYS A 252 -3.92 -10.34 23.49
C LYS A 252 -3.95 -11.34 24.66
N GLY A 253 -2.77 -11.75 25.14
CA GLY A 253 -2.65 -12.66 26.29
C GLY A 253 -2.91 -14.14 25.97
N ARG A 254 -3.05 -14.53 24.69
CA ARG A 254 -3.12 -15.95 24.33
C ARG A 254 -1.76 -16.61 24.50
N VAL A 255 -1.77 -17.85 24.96
CA VAL A 255 -0.59 -18.70 25.07
C VAL A 255 -0.81 -19.92 24.19
N SER A 256 0.17 -20.29 23.37
CA SER A 256 0.11 -21.51 22.56
C SER A 256 0.24 -22.76 23.45
N PRO A 257 -0.17 -23.95 22.95
CA PRO A 257 0.35 -25.20 23.48
C PRO A 257 1.88 -25.22 23.44
N ILE A 258 2.49 -26.09 24.23
CA ILE A 258 3.92 -26.39 24.14
C ILE A 258 4.11 -27.34 22.96
N PHE A 259 4.94 -26.95 21.99
CA PHE A 259 5.35 -27.79 20.87
C PHE A 259 6.68 -28.46 21.21
N GLY A 260 6.76 -29.79 21.13
CA GLY A 260 7.92 -30.57 21.58
C GLY A 260 7.83 -31.01 23.05
N TYR A 261 8.92 -31.59 23.55
CA TYR A 261 9.00 -32.19 24.90
C TYR A 261 9.92 -31.36 25.80
N PRO A 262 9.39 -30.66 26.81
CA PRO A 262 10.15 -29.77 27.69
C PRO A 262 11.39 -30.40 28.32
N ALA A 263 12.44 -29.59 28.41
CA ALA A 263 13.70 -29.91 29.06
C ALA A 263 13.99 -28.98 30.26
N ALA A 264 15.04 -29.29 31.01
CA ALA A 264 15.36 -28.60 32.26
C ALA A 264 15.81 -27.14 32.06
N ARG A 265 16.56 -26.84 30.98
CA ARG A 265 17.03 -25.48 30.71
C ARG A 265 16.03 -24.76 29.82
N LYS A 266 15.85 -23.46 30.07
CA LYS A 266 14.96 -22.63 29.26
C LYS A 266 15.50 -21.23 29.05
N PHE A 267 15.04 -20.57 28.00
CA PHE A 267 15.24 -19.16 27.75
C PHE A 267 13.99 -18.55 27.14
N VAL A 268 13.86 -17.23 27.26
CA VAL A 268 12.75 -16.45 26.71
C VAL A 268 13.33 -15.37 25.81
N LEU A 269 12.74 -15.23 24.62
CA LEU A 269 12.99 -14.15 23.69
C LEU A 269 11.77 -13.23 23.72
N GLU A 270 11.94 -12.03 24.27
CA GLU A 270 10.89 -11.00 24.33
C GLU A 270 11.52 -9.60 24.38
N ASN A 271 10.76 -8.61 23.95
CA ASN A 271 11.23 -7.22 23.89
C ASN A 271 10.09 -6.24 24.23
N ASN A 272 9.81 -6.03 25.52
CA ASN A 272 8.89 -5.00 26.03
C ASN A 272 7.56 -4.85 25.26
N GLY A 273 6.94 -5.97 24.87
CA GLY A 273 5.66 -5.98 24.12
C GLY A 273 5.77 -5.73 22.61
N GLY A 274 6.98 -5.68 22.05
CA GLY A 274 7.22 -5.61 20.62
C GLY A 274 6.74 -6.87 19.88
N ALA A 275 6.35 -6.71 18.63
CA ALA A 275 5.93 -7.80 17.76
C ALA A 275 7.13 -8.60 17.25
N LEU A 276 7.02 -9.93 17.27
CA LEU A 276 7.96 -10.83 16.64
C LEU A 276 7.85 -10.74 15.12
N ILE A 277 8.94 -10.34 14.47
CA ILE A 277 9.00 -10.08 13.02
C ILE A 277 9.97 -10.99 12.26
N GLY A 278 10.68 -11.87 12.95
CA GLY A 278 11.69 -12.69 12.30
C GLY A 278 12.41 -13.59 13.28
N PHE A 279 13.10 -14.57 12.74
CA PHE A 279 13.95 -15.48 13.50
C PHE A 279 15.34 -15.59 12.88
N HIS A 280 16.31 -15.96 13.69
CA HIS A 280 17.63 -16.41 13.25
C HIS A 280 18.13 -17.48 14.21
N GLY A 281 19.16 -18.24 13.85
CA GLY A 281 19.62 -19.30 14.72
C GLY A 281 20.62 -20.23 14.07
N ARG A 282 20.66 -21.46 14.58
CA ARG A 282 21.50 -22.54 14.06
C ARG A 282 20.69 -23.81 13.86
N VAL A 283 21.01 -24.55 12.82
CA VAL A 283 20.24 -25.75 12.45
C VAL A 283 21.10 -26.89 11.93
N GLY A 284 20.79 -28.09 12.36
CA GLY A 284 21.46 -29.33 11.99
C GLY A 284 20.42 -30.42 11.71
N ALA A 285 20.44 -31.49 12.52
CA ALA A 285 19.41 -32.53 12.46
C ALA A 285 18.04 -32.05 12.99
N GLY A 286 18.07 -31.02 13.84
CA GLY A 286 16.93 -30.25 14.31
C GLY A 286 17.38 -28.81 14.59
N ILE A 287 16.56 -28.05 15.31
CA ILE A 287 16.89 -26.66 15.70
C ILE A 287 17.91 -26.69 16.84
N ASP A 288 19.15 -26.27 16.60
CA ASP A 288 20.21 -26.23 17.62
C ASP A 288 20.06 -25.00 18.53
N ALA A 289 19.83 -23.83 17.95
CA ALA A 289 19.68 -22.57 18.68
C ALA A 289 18.70 -21.64 17.99
N LEU A 290 18.03 -20.79 18.78
CA LEU A 290 17.02 -19.86 18.30
C LEU A 290 17.20 -18.46 18.87
N GLY A 291 17.12 -17.47 17.99
CA GLY A 291 17.07 -16.04 18.26
C GLY A 291 15.93 -15.39 17.47
N ALA A 292 15.64 -14.14 17.78
CA ALA A 292 14.45 -13.47 17.27
C ALA A 292 14.69 -12.00 16.96
N TYR A 293 13.93 -11.49 16.01
CA TYR A 293 13.79 -10.07 15.73
C TYR A 293 12.45 -9.57 16.25
N PHE A 294 12.49 -8.46 17.00
CA PHE A 294 11.29 -7.81 17.53
C PHE A 294 11.18 -6.37 17.06
N SER A 295 10.00 -5.93 16.63
CA SER A 295 9.71 -4.53 16.33
C SER A 295 8.86 -3.90 17.43
N SER A 296 9.16 -2.66 17.80
CA SER A 296 8.27 -1.86 18.67
C SER A 296 7.11 -1.22 17.88
N PHE A 297 7.13 -1.36 16.54
CA PHE A 297 6.11 -0.81 15.66
C PHE A 297 4.95 -1.81 15.53
N ILE A 298 3.77 -1.41 16.00
CA ILE A 298 2.53 -2.17 15.82
C ILE A 298 2.15 -2.09 14.33
N PRO A 299 1.96 -3.21 13.61
CA PRO A 299 1.51 -3.16 12.24
C PRO A 299 0.14 -2.47 12.18
N SER A 300 0.07 -1.30 11.54
CA SER A 300 -1.22 -0.75 11.13
C SER A 300 -1.82 -1.69 10.09
N PRO A 301 -3.14 -1.98 10.14
CA PRO A 301 -3.77 -2.80 9.13
C PRO A 301 -3.50 -2.23 7.73
N PRO A 302 -3.27 -3.11 6.73
CA PRO A 302 -3.20 -2.65 5.36
C PRO A 302 -4.46 -1.85 5.06
N PRO A 303 -4.36 -0.73 4.32
CA PRO A 303 -5.53 0.06 3.98
C PRO A 303 -6.57 -0.85 3.31
N PRO A 304 -7.86 -0.71 3.65
CA PRO A 304 -8.92 -1.53 3.09
C PRO A 304 -8.79 -1.60 1.56
N SER A 305 -8.61 -2.80 1.02
CA SER A 305 -8.51 -2.97 -0.44
C SER A 305 -9.87 -2.69 -1.09
N PRO A 306 -9.92 -1.80 -2.09
CA PRO A 306 -11.15 -1.50 -2.82
C PRO A 306 -11.65 -2.72 -3.59
N GLU A 307 -12.95 -2.98 -3.51
CA GLU A 307 -13.64 -4.06 -4.21
C GLU A 307 -14.47 -3.49 -5.35
N LYS A 308 -14.31 -4.03 -6.57
CA LYS A 308 -15.10 -3.65 -7.74
C LYS A 308 -16.36 -4.51 -7.80
N LEU A 309 -17.53 -3.92 -7.58
CA LEU A 309 -18.81 -4.60 -7.77
C LEU A 309 -19.17 -4.59 -9.26
N GLN A 310 -19.84 -5.66 -9.71
CA GLN A 310 -20.28 -5.77 -11.10
C GLN A 310 -21.29 -4.66 -11.44
N PRO A 311 -21.27 -4.14 -12.67
CA PRO A 311 -22.23 -3.12 -13.07
C PRO A 311 -23.62 -3.73 -13.27
N GLU A 312 -24.64 -3.00 -12.85
CA GLU A 312 -26.05 -3.37 -12.94
C GLU A 312 -26.78 -2.41 -13.90
N GLY A 313 -27.84 -2.89 -14.55
CA GLY A 313 -28.61 -2.13 -15.54
C GLY A 313 -29.05 -2.98 -16.72
N GLY A 314 -29.14 -2.36 -17.91
CA GLY A 314 -29.44 -3.03 -19.16
C GLY A 314 -28.30 -3.91 -19.66
N GLU A 315 -28.30 -4.21 -20.96
CA GLU A 315 -27.23 -4.94 -21.62
C GLU A 315 -25.95 -4.09 -21.69
N ALA A 316 -24.78 -4.73 -21.58
CA ALA A 316 -23.48 -4.08 -21.66
C ALA A 316 -23.20 -3.58 -23.09
N VAL A 317 -23.69 -2.36 -23.39
CA VAL A 317 -23.69 -1.76 -24.72
C VAL A 317 -23.11 -0.36 -24.65
N GLY A 318 -22.41 0.04 -25.72
CA GLY A 318 -21.69 1.29 -25.77
C GLY A 318 -20.28 1.18 -25.20
N ASP A 319 -19.65 2.33 -24.97
CA ASP A 319 -18.29 2.40 -24.49
C ASP A 319 -18.23 2.16 -22.98
N PRO A 320 -17.35 1.27 -22.50
CA PRO A 320 -17.09 1.13 -21.08
C PRO A 320 -16.38 2.39 -20.56
N TRP A 321 -16.75 2.81 -19.36
CA TRP A 321 -16.12 3.90 -18.65
C TRP A 321 -15.81 3.48 -17.21
N ASP A 322 -14.72 4.03 -16.67
CA ASP A 322 -14.22 3.72 -15.35
C ASP A 322 -13.52 4.97 -14.82
N ASP A 323 -14.09 5.60 -13.79
CA ASP A 323 -13.48 6.78 -13.18
C ASP A 323 -12.30 6.39 -12.27
N GLY A 324 -12.20 5.12 -11.88
CA GLY A 324 -11.20 4.61 -10.96
C GLY A 324 -11.62 4.71 -9.49
N ILE A 325 -10.64 4.59 -8.61
CA ILE A 325 -10.83 4.53 -7.15
C ILE A 325 -10.29 5.82 -6.51
N PHE A 326 -11.07 6.39 -5.60
CA PHE A 326 -10.79 7.65 -4.92
C PHE A 326 -10.88 7.52 -3.39
N ASN A 327 -10.64 8.60 -2.64
CA ASN A 327 -10.79 8.60 -1.18
C ASN A 327 -12.27 8.66 -0.75
N GLY A 328 -13.11 9.25 -1.60
CA GLY A 328 -14.55 9.35 -1.44
C GLY A 328 -15.18 10.26 -2.50
N VAL A 329 -16.52 10.29 -2.50
CA VAL A 329 -17.32 11.13 -3.40
C VAL A 329 -17.73 12.38 -2.64
N ARG A 330 -17.52 13.56 -3.23
CA ARG A 330 -17.88 14.87 -2.66
C ARG A 330 -19.19 15.37 -3.21
N GLU A 331 -19.42 15.21 -4.52
CA GLU A 331 -20.64 15.67 -5.16
C GLU A 331 -21.10 14.69 -6.24
N ILE A 332 -22.42 14.60 -6.40
CA ILE A 332 -23.09 13.84 -7.46
C ILE A 332 -23.91 14.84 -8.26
N HIS A 333 -23.72 14.87 -9.56
CA HIS A 333 -24.50 15.72 -10.45
C HIS A 333 -25.25 14.80 -11.41
N LEU A 334 -26.58 14.89 -11.41
CA LEU A 334 -27.45 14.00 -12.20
C LEU A 334 -28.50 14.80 -12.99
N GLU A 335 -28.57 14.54 -14.28
CA GLU A 335 -29.55 15.10 -15.21
C GLU A 335 -30.51 13.99 -15.71
N ASP A 336 -31.80 14.32 -15.76
CA ASP A 336 -32.88 13.43 -16.19
C ASP A 336 -33.66 14.10 -17.33
N GLY A 337 -33.14 13.92 -18.55
CA GLY A 337 -33.71 14.45 -19.77
C GLY A 337 -34.31 13.34 -20.62
N GLU A 338 -33.75 13.10 -21.80
CA GLU A 338 -34.11 11.93 -22.62
C GLU A 338 -33.51 10.60 -22.08
N GLY A 339 -32.73 10.70 -21.00
CA GLY A 339 -32.08 9.61 -20.29
C GLY A 339 -31.30 10.18 -19.11
N ILE A 340 -30.76 9.28 -18.29
CA ILE A 340 -29.91 9.68 -17.16
C ILE A 340 -28.50 10.00 -17.67
N ALA A 341 -28.04 11.22 -17.38
CA ALA A 341 -26.64 11.61 -17.49
C ALA A 341 -26.08 11.93 -16.11
N LEU A 342 -24.86 11.49 -15.84
CA LEU A 342 -24.26 11.63 -14.52
C LEU A 342 -22.79 12.02 -14.60
N LYS A 343 -22.34 12.72 -13.57
CA LYS A 343 -20.96 13.14 -13.41
C LYS A 343 -20.68 13.29 -11.90
N PHE A 344 -19.47 12.96 -11.48
CA PHE A 344 -19.10 12.91 -10.06
C PHE A 344 -17.89 13.77 -9.77
N VAL A 345 -17.90 14.31 -8.56
CA VAL A 345 -16.79 15.08 -7.99
C VAL A 345 -16.17 14.24 -6.89
N TYR A 346 -14.91 13.84 -7.05
CA TYR A 346 -14.23 12.96 -6.11
C TYR A 346 -13.18 13.69 -5.27
N ASP A 347 -12.94 13.16 -4.06
CA ASP A 347 -11.77 13.50 -3.27
C ASP A 347 -10.57 12.65 -3.68
N LYS A 348 -9.48 13.30 -4.10
CA LYS A 348 -8.19 12.66 -4.36
C LYS A 348 -7.07 13.50 -3.79
N ASP A 349 -6.45 13.03 -2.69
CA ASP A 349 -5.23 13.56 -2.06
C ASP A 349 -4.92 15.05 -2.38
N VAL A 350 -5.79 15.93 -1.87
CA VAL A 350 -5.70 17.41 -1.90
C VAL A 350 -6.21 18.12 -3.18
N GLN A 351 -6.81 17.41 -4.14
CA GLN A 351 -7.56 18.03 -5.24
C GLN A 351 -8.96 17.44 -5.46
N VAL A 352 -9.89 18.33 -5.75
CA VAL A 352 -11.23 18.01 -6.23
C VAL A 352 -11.12 17.80 -7.75
N THR A 353 -11.31 16.57 -8.23
CA THR A 353 -11.34 16.31 -9.69
C THR A 353 -12.78 16.39 -10.17
N GLU A 354 -13.02 17.18 -11.23
CA GLU A 354 -14.28 17.34 -11.97
C GLU A 354 -14.01 17.07 -13.47
N LEU A 355 -14.91 16.61 -14.34
CA LEU A 355 -16.23 15.96 -14.29
C LEU A 355 -16.37 15.30 -15.68
N LYS A 356 -16.04 14.01 -15.81
CA LYS A 356 -16.39 13.28 -17.05
C LYS A 356 -17.88 12.98 -16.96
N VAL A 357 -18.61 13.42 -17.97
CA VAL A 357 -20.04 13.10 -18.08
C VAL A 357 -20.18 11.72 -18.68
N HIS A 358 -21.03 10.90 -18.06
CA HIS A 358 -21.40 9.57 -18.52
C HIS A 358 -22.88 9.58 -18.89
N GLY A 359 -23.20 9.14 -20.12
CA GLY A 359 -24.48 9.40 -20.78
C GLY A 359 -24.49 10.72 -21.56
N GLU A 360 -25.64 11.07 -22.16
CA GLU A 360 -25.79 12.28 -22.96
C GLU A 360 -26.66 13.33 -22.24
N PRO A 361 -26.08 14.49 -21.85
CA PRO A 361 -26.84 15.62 -21.33
C PRO A 361 -27.84 16.13 -22.35
N SER A 362 -29.08 16.37 -21.91
CA SER A 362 -30.12 17.02 -22.71
C SER A 362 -30.06 18.54 -22.64
N GLY A 363 -29.12 19.10 -21.85
CA GLY A 363 -28.92 20.55 -21.69
C GLY A 363 -29.95 21.22 -20.79
N ILE A 364 -30.74 20.45 -20.04
CA ILE A 364 -31.76 20.97 -19.11
C ILE A 364 -31.18 21.30 -17.73
N GLY A 365 -29.95 20.85 -17.46
CA GLY A 365 -29.20 21.14 -16.23
C GLY A 365 -29.13 19.95 -15.27
N PHE A 366 -28.05 19.90 -14.50
CA PHE A 366 -27.81 18.85 -13.52
C PHE A 366 -28.41 19.21 -12.15
N ASN A 367 -29.04 18.24 -11.50
CA ASN A 367 -29.31 18.28 -10.07
C ASN A 367 -28.02 17.98 -9.30
N GLU A 368 -27.65 18.89 -8.41
CA GLU A 368 -26.42 18.80 -7.62
C GLU A 368 -26.73 18.28 -6.21
N PHE A 369 -26.02 17.22 -5.83
CA PHE A 369 -26.07 16.63 -4.49
C PHE A 369 -24.67 16.69 -3.87
N LYS A 370 -24.44 17.67 -2.99
CA LYS A 370 -23.19 17.81 -2.24
C LYS A 370 -23.25 17.00 -0.95
N LEU A 371 -22.19 16.25 -0.66
CA LEU A 371 -22.02 15.50 0.57
C LEU A 371 -21.19 16.33 1.57
N ASP A 372 -21.50 16.21 2.86
CA ASP A 372 -20.72 16.76 3.97
C ASP A 372 -19.43 15.95 4.24
N TYR A 373 -18.58 15.85 3.21
CA TYR A 373 -17.33 15.10 3.22
C TYR A 373 -16.31 15.71 4.21
N PRO A 374 -15.58 14.89 5.01
CA PRO A 374 -15.49 13.42 4.97
C PRO A 374 -16.51 12.69 5.84
N SER A 375 -17.36 13.42 6.58
CA SER A 375 -18.27 12.83 7.56
C SER A 375 -19.52 12.20 6.95
N GLU A 376 -19.85 12.57 5.72
CA GLU A 376 -20.89 11.95 4.90
C GLU A 376 -20.26 11.21 3.71
N TYR A 377 -20.72 9.99 3.46
CA TYR A 377 -20.25 9.13 2.38
C TYR A 377 -21.39 8.26 1.86
N ILE A 378 -21.35 7.93 0.56
CA ILE A 378 -22.35 7.08 -0.09
C ILE A 378 -22.19 5.63 0.39
N THR A 379 -23.28 5.00 0.79
CA THR A 379 -23.34 3.59 1.20
C THR A 379 -23.96 2.72 0.13
N THR A 380 -25.00 3.22 -0.54
CA THR A 380 -25.73 2.47 -1.57
C THR A 380 -26.23 3.38 -2.69
N VAL A 381 -26.35 2.80 -3.89
CA VAL A 381 -27.04 3.37 -5.05
C VAL A 381 -28.09 2.39 -5.50
N GLU A 382 -29.34 2.82 -5.53
CA GLU A 382 -30.46 2.04 -6.06
C GLU A 382 -30.91 2.66 -7.36
N GLY A 383 -31.42 1.85 -8.27
CA GLY A 383 -31.90 2.37 -9.53
C GLY A 383 -32.91 1.47 -10.19
N PHE A 384 -33.45 1.98 -11.29
CA PHE A 384 -34.34 1.27 -12.18
C PHE A 384 -33.80 1.33 -13.60
N TRP A 385 -34.06 0.29 -14.38
CA TRP A 385 -33.77 0.25 -15.80
C TRP A 385 -34.89 -0.43 -16.56
N ASP A 386 -35.07 -0.09 -17.83
CA ASP A 386 -36.11 -0.68 -18.67
C ASP A 386 -35.73 -0.73 -20.15
N LYS A 387 -36.36 -1.65 -20.88
CA LYS A 387 -36.31 -1.77 -22.33
C LYS A 387 -37.53 -1.09 -22.94
N THR A 388 -37.37 0.15 -23.42
CA THR A 388 -38.44 0.90 -24.07
C THR A 388 -38.34 0.83 -25.59
N SER A 389 -39.41 1.20 -26.32
CA SER A 389 -39.35 1.38 -27.77
C SER A 389 -38.28 2.42 -28.12
N GLY A 390 -37.24 2.00 -28.86
CA GLY A 390 -36.04 2.80 -29.14
C GLY A 390 -34.81 2.45 -28.28
N ASN A 391 -34.99 1.77 -27.14
CA ASN A 391 -33.94 1.37 -26.20
C ASN A 391 -34.04 -0.14 -25.86
N GLU A 392 -34.07 -1.00 -26.88
CA GLU A 392 -34.28 -2.45 -26.72
C GLU A 392 -33.21 -3.17 -25.87
N ARG A 393 -32.06 -2.51 -25.71
CA ARG A 393 -30.91 -2.98 -24.93
C ARG A 393 -30.98 -2.57 -23.46
N GLY A 394 -31.97 -1.79 -23.06
CA GLY A 394 -32.21 -1.42 -21.66
C GLY A 394 -31.38 -0.22 -21.22
N VAL A 395 -32.02 0.78 -20.60
CA VAL A 395 -31.37 2.01 -20.13
C VAL A 395 -31.73 2.28 -18.68
N ILE A 396 -30.81 2.87 -17.92
CA ILE A 396 -31.10 3.30 -16.56
C ILE A 396 -32.07 4.48 -16.62
N THR A 397 -33.23 4.31 -15.99
CA THR A 397 -34.32 5.29 -16.01
C THR A 397 -34.42 6.07 -14.71
N ARG A 398 -33.86 5.57 -13.60
CA ARG A 398 -33.90 6.23 -12.29
C ARG A 398 -32.73 5.84 -11.41
N LEU A 399 -32.25 6.78 -10.61
CA LEU A 399 -31.24 6.55 -9.57
C LEU A 399 -31.64 7.20 -8.25
N ARG A 400 -31.23 6.56 -7.15
CA ARG A 400 -31.35 7.03 -5.77
C ARG A 400 -30.05 6.74 -5.03
N PHE A 401 -29.46 7.78 -4.43
CA PHE A 401 -28.24 7.65 -3.64
C PHE A 401 -28.57 7.72 -2.15
N THR A 402 -28.03 6.80 -1.36
CA THR A 402 -28.12 6.80 0.10
C THR A 402 -26.73 6.95 0.70
N THR A 403 -26.63 7.80 1.71
CA THR A 403 -25.43 8.05 2.50
C THR A 403 -25.62 7.54 3.94
N ASN A 404 -24.55 7.59 4.73
CA ASN A 404 -24.62 7.31 6.16
C ASN A 404 -25.44 8.35 6.97
N LYS A 405 -25.81 9.50 6.37
CA LYS A 405 -26.57 10.56 7.05
C LYS A 405 -27.99 10.72 6.52
N GLN A 406 -28.20 10.50 5.22
CA GLN A 406 -29.47 10.80 4.56
C GLN A 406 -29.65 9.97 3.28
N THR A 407 -30.86 10.00 2.75
CA THR A 407 -31.19 9.46 1.43
C THR A 407 -31.61 10.61 0.53
N PHE A 408 -30.94 10.76 -0.62
CA PHE A 408 -31.29 11.79 -1.59
C PHE A 408 -32.59 11.45 -2.31
N ARG A 409 -33.30 12.47 -2.79
CA ARG A 409 -34.50 12.26 -3.59
C ARG A 409 -34.14 11.50 -4.87
N PRO A 410 -34.89 10.46 -5.24
CA PRO A 410 -34.63 9.74 -6.47
C PRO A 410 -34.89 10.66 -7.67
N VAL A 411 -34.05 10.54 -8.70
CA VAL A 411 -34.18 11.28 -9.96
C VAL A 411 -34.38 10.29 -11.09
N GLY A 412 -35.28 10.60 -12.03
CA GLY A 412 -35.73 9.67 -13.07
C GLY A 412 -37.08 9.00 -12.81
N LEU A 413 -37.48 8.16 -13.75
CA LEU A 413 -38.76 7.46 -13.79
C LEU A 413 -38.64 6.02 -13.30
N GLU A 414 -39.54 5.67 -12.39
CA GLU A 414 -39.68 4.29 -11.91
C GLU A 414 -40.10 3.37 -13.06
N SER A 415 -39.49 2.20 -13.15
CA SER A 415 -39.74 1.22 -14.20
C SER A 415 -39.87 -0.19 -13.63
N THR A 416 -39.88 -1.19 -14.49
CA THR A 416 -40.16 -2.58 -14.08
C THR A 416 -39.02 -3.27 -13.35
N THR A 417 -37.76 -2.94 -13.63
CA THR A 417 -36.61 -3.68 -13.11
C THR A 417 -35.72 -2.79 -12.24
N SER A 418 -35.61 -3.13 -10.95
CA SER A 418 -34.76 -2.42 -9.99
C SER A 418 -33.42 -3.10 -9.74
N PHE A 419 -32.40 -2.33 -9.38
CA PHE A 419 -31.12 -2.83 -8.90
C PHE A 419 -30.64 -2.06 -7.67
N SER A 420 -29.68 -2.63 -6.94
CA SER A 420 -29.03 -1.99 -5.79
C SER A 420 -27.55 -2.33 -5.77
N LEU A 421 -26.71 -1.30 -5.72
CA LEU A 421 -25.26 -1.37 -5.66
C LEU A 421 -24.80 -0.86 -4.29
N GLY A 422 -24.04 -1.68 -3.59
CA GLY A 422 -23.49 -1.37 -2.28
C GLY A 422 -23.20 -2.64 -1.50
N LYS A 423 -22.42 -2.52 -0.43
CA LYS A 423 -22.04 -3.65 0.41
C LYS A 423 -22.14 -3.25 1.87
N GLU A 424 -22.80 -4.09 2.68
CA GLU A 424 -22.98 -3.81 4.11
C GLU A 424 -21.62 -3.62 4.80
N GLY A 425 -21.46 -2.52 5.53
CA GLY A 425 -20.21 -2.16 6.20
C GLY A 425 -19.18 -1.46 5.30
N TYR A 426 -19.52 -1.09 4.06
CA TYR A 426 -18.63 -0.43 3.11
C TYR A 426 -19.17 0.95 2.67
N LYS A 427 -18.26 1.81 2.23
CA LYS A 427 -18.57 3.07 1.53
C LYS A 427 -18.17 2.97 0.06
N ILE A 428 -18.88 3.70 -0.80
CA ILE A 428 -18.57 3.81 -2.24
C ILE A 428 -17.52 4.90 -2.46
N VAL A 429 -16.53 4.58 -3.30
CA VAL A 429 -15.34 5.43 -3.55
C VAL A 429 -15.00 5.62 -5.03
N GLY A 430 -15.86 5.16 -5.93
CA GLY A 430 -15.64 5.26 -7.36
C GLY A 430 -16.77 4.62 -8.14
N PHE A 431 -16.92 5.01 -9.40
CA PHE A 431 -17.95 4.52 -10.30
C PHE A 431 -17.35 4.05 -11.64
N HIS A 432 -18.01 3.07 -12.24
CA HIS A 432 -17.70 2.55 -13.58
C HIS A 432 -19.00 2.11 -14.25
N GLY A 433 -18.99 1.81 -15.54
CA GLY A 433 -20.20 1.36 -16.24
C GLY A 433 -20.07 1.36 -17.75
N ASN A 434 -21.23 1.38 -18.41
CA ASN A 434 -21.36 1.40 -19.85
C ASN A 434 -22.34 2.47 -20.30
N SER A 435 -21.96 3.27 -21.28
CA SER A 435 -22.83 4.27 -21.91
C SER A 435 -22.67 4.24 -23.42
N SER A 436 -23.78 4.33 -24.16
CA SER A 436 -23.75 4.66 -25.58
C SER A 436 -23.54 6.16 -25.78
N THR A 437 -23.50 6.59 -27.03
CA THR A 437 -23.49 8.02 -27.40
C THR A 437 -24.63 8.81 -26.77
N ASP A 438 -25.75 8.17 -26.45
CA ASP A 438 -27.00 8.82 -26.05
C ASP A 438 -27.59 8.38 -24.71
N LYS A 439 -27.15 7.26 -24.13
CA LYS A 439 -27.77 6.67 -22.93
C LYS A 439 -26.78 6.02 -21.98
N LEU A 440 -27.13 6.06 -20.70
CA LEU A 440 -26.49 5.26 -19.66
C LEU A 440 -27.16 3.88 -19.58
N HIS A 441 -26.38 2.82 -19.82
CA HIS A 441 -26.90 1.45 -19.84
C HIS A 441 -26.65 0.72 -18.53
N GLN A 442 -25.45 0.84 -17.97
CA GLN A 442 -25.06 0.16 -16.74
C GLN A 442 -24.26 1.06 -15.81
N LEU A 443 -24.39 0.81 -14.52
CA LEU A 443 -23.65 1.50 -13.45
C LEU A 443 -23.07 0.46 -12.49
N GLY A 444 -21.81 0.63 -12.12
CA GLY A 444 -21.09 -0.17 -11.15
C GLY A 444 -20.31 0.71 -10.18
N VAL A 445 -19.87 0.13 -9.07
CA VAL A 445 -19.25 0.87 -7.97
C VAL A 445 -17.97 0.20 -7.47
N TYR A 446 -17.06 1.01 -6.94
CA TYR A 446 -15.96 0.58 -6.08
C TYR A 446 -16.31 0.82 -4.63
N VAL A 447 -16.09 -0.18 -3.76
CA VAL A 447 -16.40 -0.10 -2.33
C VAL A 447 -15.19 -0.39 -1.46
N VAL A 448 -15.07 0.30 -0.32
CA VAL A 448 -14.06 0.05 0.72
C VAL A 448 -14.71 -0.11 2.09
N PRO A 449 -14.23 -1.01 2.97
CA PRO A 449 -14.71 -1.11 4.35
C PRO A 449 -14.72 0.23 5.08
N ILE A 450 -15.80 0.49 5.81
CA ILE A 450 -15.91 1.65 6.70
C ILE A 450 -15.03 1.37 7.92
N THR A 451 -13.91 2.07 8.02
CA THR A 451 -13.08 2.06 9.23
C THR A 451 -13.75 2.95 10.28
N ARG A 452 -14.08 2.39 11.45
CA ARG A 452 -14.43 3.21 12.62
C ARG A 452 -13.14 3.85 13.11
N GLU A 453 -13.09 5.18 13.11
CA GLU A 453 -12.03 5.93 13.81
C GLU A 453 -12.16 5.80 15.33
#